data_AF-A0A2P7NQU3-F1
#
_entry.id   AF-A0A2P7NQU3-F1
#
_cell.length_a   1.000
_cell.length_b   1.000
_cell.length_c   1.000
_cell.angle_alpha   90.00
_cell.angle_beta   90.00
_cell.angle_gamma   90.00
#
_symmetry.space_group_name_H-M   'P 1'
#
loop_
_entity.id
_entity.type
_entity.pdbx_description
1 polymer ?
#
loop_
_entity_poly.entity_id
_entity_poly.type
_entity_poly.pdbx_seq_one_letter_code
_entity_poly.pdbx_strand_id
1 'polypeptide(L)'
;MNERVEPILEPKNTSSASSPHDRPSRKNTKHVGGYFSPEVSKQLRQIALDENSSVQVLLAEAIDMLFHSRHKPTITQKSVKEI
;
A
#
# COMPACT_ATOMS: atom_id res chain seq x y z
N MET A 1 56.51 -0.57 22.28
CA MET A 1 55.72 0.27 21.36
C MET A 1 54.64 -0.65 20.82
N ASN A 2 53.46 -0.65 21.44
CA ASN A 2 52.42 -1.61 21.10
C ASN A 2 51.51 -0.96 20.05
N GLU A 3 51.63 -1.44 18.82
CA GLU A 3 50.85 -0.99 17.67
C GLU A 3 49.38 -1.37 17.87
N ARG A 4 48.53 -0.35 18.04
CA ARG A 4 47.07 -0.47 18.07
C ARG A 4 46.60 -0.84 16.67
N VAL A 5 46.28 -2.12 16.46
CA VAL A 5 45.61 -2.57 15.24
C VAL A 5 44.15 -2.11 15.31
N GLU A 6 43.82 -1.06 14.57
CA GLU A 6 42.44 -0.62 14.32
C GLU A 6 41.74 -1.69 13.46
N PRO A 7 40.56 -2.20 13.85
CA PRO A 7 39.81 -3.11 13.00
C PRO A 7 39.26 -2.31 11.82
N ILE A 8 39.76 -2.60 10.62
CA ILE A 8 39.28 -2.04 9.37
C ILE A 8 37.85 -2.54 9.19
N LEU A 9 36.87 -1.67 9.45
CA LEU A 9 35.47 -1.93 9.13
C LEU A 9 35.35 -1.94 7.61
N GLU A 10 35.43 -3.13 7.01
CA GLU A 10 35.07 -3.34 5.61
C GLU A 10 33.66 -2.77 5.36
N PRO A 11 33.46 -2.01 4.27
CA PRO A 11 32.12 -1.55 3.92
C PRO A 11 31.31 -2.80 3.57
N LYS A 12 30.39 -3.15 4.46
CA LYS A 12 29.40 -4.22 4.24
C LYS A 12 28.58 -3.81 3.02
N ASN A 13 29.04 -4.28 1.85
CA ASN A 13 28.36 -4.19 0.59
C ASN A 13 26.99 -4.83 0.78
N THR A 14 25.95 -4.01 0.97
CA THR A 14 24.56 -4.45 1.02
C THR A 14 24.16 -4.81 -0.40
N SER A 15 24.69 -5.91 -0.90
CA SER A 15 24.21 -6.54 -2.11
C SER A 15 22.74 -6.88 -1.88
N SER A 16 21.91 -6.19 -2.64
CA SER A 16 20.47 -6.33 -2.73
C SER A 16 20.10 -7.73 -3.23
N ALA A 17 20.22 -8.73 -2.37
CA ALA A 17 19.55 -9.99 -2.56
C ALA A 17 18.04 -9.70 -2.48
N SER A 18 17.38 -9.69 -3.63
CA SER A 18 15.92 -9.65 -3.72
C SER A 18 15.35 -10.73 -2.81
N SER A 19 14.79 -10.32 -1.68
CA SER A 19 14.12 -11.25 -0.77
C SER A 19 13.04 -11.99 -1.58
N PRO A 20 12.82 -13.29 -1.37
CA PRO A 20 11.73 -14.03 -2.05
C PRO A 20 10.33 -13.46 -1.78
N HIS A 21 10.22 -12.45 -0.90
CA HIS A 21 9.02 -11.66 -0.62
C HIS A 21 8.92 -10.35 -1.43
N ASP A 22 9.87 -10.05 -2.33
CA ASP A 22 9.79 -8.91 -3.24
C ASP A 22 8.71 -9.19 -4.28
N ARG A 23 7.46 -8.82 -3.96
CA ARG A 23 6.33 -8.95 -4.87
C ARG A 23 6.27 -7.69 -5.72
N PRO A 24 6.68 -7.73 -7.00
CA PRO A 24 6.80 -6.53 -7.83
C PRO A 24 5.48 -5.75 -7.94
N SER A 25 4.33 -6.44 -7.86
CA SER A 25 3.00 -5.82 -7.86
C SER A 25 2.67 -4.96 -6.62
N ARG A 26 3.50 -5.01 -5.57
CA ARG A 26 3.38 -4.18 -4.37
C ARG A 26 4.43 -3.08 -4.31
N LYS A 27 5.34 -2.99 -5.31
CA LYS A 27 6.30 -1.90 -5.39
C LYS A 27 5.53 -0.58 -5.44
N ASN A 28 5.85 0.31 -4.50
CA ASN A 28 5.22 1.63 -4.34
C ASN A 28 3.77 1.65 -3.83
N THR A 29 3.23 0.54 -3.29
CA THR A 29 1.90 0.54 -2.66
C THR A 29 1.99 0.17 -1.18
N LYS A 30 1.13 0.76 -0.36
CA LYS A 30 1.00 0.45 1.07
C LYS A 30 -0.41 -0.04 1.37
N HIS A 31 -0.52 -0.99 2.29
CA HIS A 31 -1.81 -1.45 2.79
C HIS A 31 -2.37 -0.41 3.76
N VAL A 32 -3.60 0.05 3.51
CA VAL A 32 -4.36 0.93 4.38
C VAL A 32 -5.64 0.19 4.72
N GLY A 33 -5.84 -0.17 5.99
CA GLY A 33 -6.98 -0.98 6.44
C GLY A 33 -7.21 -0.86 7.94
N GLY A 34 -8.41 -1.25 8.38
CA GLY A 34 -8.85 -1.23 9.78
C GLY A 34 -9.82 -2.38 10.09
N TYR A 35 -10.20 -2.51 11.36
CA TYR A 35 -11.20 -3.50 11.78
C TYR A 35 -12.60 -2.90 11.68
N PHE A 36 -13.48 -3.59 10.96
CA PHE A 36 -14.88 -3.22 10.77
C PHE A 36 -15.79 -4.41 11.10
N SER A 37 -17.06 -4.14 11.34
CA SER A 37 -18.04 -5.20 11.55
C SER A 37 -18.21 -6.05 10.29
N PRO A 38 -18.60 -7.33 10.42
CA PRO A 38 -18.87 -8.18 9.26
C PRO A 38 -20.00 -7.65 8.38
N GLU A 39 -20.93 -6.86 8.94
CA GLU A 39 -22.03 -6.24 8.19
C GLU A 39 -21.53 -5.18 7.20
N VAL A 40 -20.56 -4.35 7.61
CA VAL A 40 -19.93 -3.36 6.71
C VAL A 40 -19.27 -4.06 5.51
N SER A 41 -18.58 -5.16 5.75
CA SER A 41 -17.94 -5.95 4.69
C SER A 41 -18.97 -6.52 3.71
N LYS A 42 -20.10 -7.03 4.20
CA LYS A 42 -21.20 -7.52 3.35
C LYS A 42 -21.80 -6.39 2.51
N GLN A 43 -22.04 -5.22 3.11
CA GLN A 43 -22.62 -4.09 2.41
C GLN A 43 -21.70 -3.55 1.31
N LEU A 44 -20.40 -3.39 1.59
CA LEU A 44 -19.43 -2.97 0.57
C LEU A 44 -19.35 -3.95 -0.59
N ARG A 45 -19.47 -5.26 -0.32
CA ARG A 45 -19.53 -6.27 -1.38
C ARG A 45 -20.81 -6.19 -2.19
N GLN A 46 -21.95 -5.94 -1.55
CA GLN A 46 -23.23 -5.79 -2.26
C GLN A 46 -23.16 -4.60 -3.24
N ILE A 47 -22.69 -3.44 -2.79
CA ILE A 47 -22.51 -2.25 -3.63
C ILE A 47 -21.57 -2.57 -4.81
N ALA A 48 -20.44 -3.22 -4.54
CA ALA A 48 -19.49 -3.59 -5.60
C ALA A 48 -20.11 -4.54 -6.64
N LEU A 49 -20.99 -5.46 -6.23
CA LEU A 49 -21.71 -6.34 -7.14
C LEU A 49 -22.74 -5.57 -7.96
N ASP A 50 -23.52 -4.70 -7.32
CA ASP A 50 -24.57 -3.91 -7.97
C ASP A 50 -23.98 -2.94 -9.02
N GLU A 51 -22.80 -2.38 -8.77
CA GLU A 51 -22.12 -1.41 -9.64
C GLU A 51 -21.11 -2.03 -10.61
N ASN A 52 -20.99 -3.37 -10.68
CA ASN A 52 -19.95 -4.07 -11.44
C ASN A 52 -18.53 -3.54 -11.15
N SER A 53 -18.25 -3.24 -9.89
CA SER A 53 -17.00 -2.64 -9.41
C SER A 53 -16.29 -3.57 -8.44
N SER A 54 -15.26 -3.07 -7.74
CA SER A 54 -14.59 -3.80 -6.67
C SER A 54 -14.61 -3.01 -5.38
N VAL A 55 -14.60 -3.72 -4.24
CA VAL A 55 -14.47 -3.09 -2.91
C VAL A 55 -13.25 -2.17 -2.83
N GLN A 56 -12.18 -2.47 -3.56
CA GLN A 56 -10.97 -1.66 -3.57
C GLN A 56 -11.15 -0.32 -4.30
N VAL A 57 -12.04 -0.25 -5.29
CA VAL A 57 -12.41 0.98 -6.02
C VAL A 57 -13.32 1.83 -5.14
N LEU A 58 -14.35 1.23 -4.52
CA LEU A 58 -15.24 1.93 -3.58
C LEU A 58 -14.46 2.55 -2.40
N LEU A 59 -13.49 1.82 -1.86
CA LEU A 59 -12.62 2.35 -0.81
C LEU A 59 -11.73 3.49 -1.30
N ALA A 60 -11.23 3.42 -2.54
CA ALA A 60 -10.44 4.50 -3.13
C ALA A 60 -11.30 5.77 -3.25
N GLU A 61 -12.49 5.65 -3.82
CA GLU A 61 -13.45 6.76 -3.94
C GLU A 61 -13.80 7.37 -2.58
N ALA A 62 -14.12 6.55 -1.57
CA ALA A 62 -14.42 7.05 -0.23
C ALA A 62 -13.25 7.81 0.42
N ILE A 63 -12.01 7.34 0.20
CA ILE A 63 -10.80 8.03 0.69
C ILE A 63 -10.61 9.36 -0.06
N ASP A 64 -10.84 9.38 -1.37
CA ASP A 64 -10.74 10.59 -2.17
C ASP A 64 -11.81 11.62 -1.81
N MET A 65 -13.05 11.19 -1.54
CA MET A 65 -14.10 12.04 -0.97
C MET A 65 -13.69 12.60 0.40
N LEU A 66 -13.06 11.79 1.24
CA LEU A 66 -12.52 12.25 2.52
C LEU A 66 -11.44 13.32 2.30
N PHE A 67 -10.49 13.12 1.39
CA PHE A 67 -9.47 14.13 1.07
C PHE A 67 -10.08 15.41 0.52
N HIS A 68 -11.03 15.30 -0.40
CA HIS A 68 -11.76 16.45 -0.94
C HIS A 68 -12.44 17.25 0.19
N SER A 69 -13.13 16.58 1.11
CA SER A 69 -13.79 17.22 2.26
C SER A 69 -12.82 17.94 3.21
N ARG A 70 -11.54 17.55 3.20
CA ARG A 70 -10.47 18.14 4.02
C ARG A 70 -9.58 19.10 3.24
N HIS A 71 -9.97 19.49 2.03
CA HIS A 71 -9.17 20.31 1.11
C HIS A 71 -7.76 19.73 0.89
N LYS A 72 -7.66 18.40 0.80
CA LYS A 72 -6.43 17.67 0.49
C LYS A 72 -6.46 17.18 -0.96
N PRO A 73 -5.29 17.01 -1.58
CA PRO A 73 -5.20 16.41 -2.90
C PRO A 73 -5.77 14.99 -2.91
N THR A 74 -6.65 14.73 -3.87
CA THR A 74 -7.18 13.42 -4.25
C THR A 74 -6.06 12.61 -4.90
N ILE A 75 -5.54 11.61 -4.17
CA ILE A 75 -4.33 10.85 -4.57
C ILE A 75 -4.57 9.35 -4.66
N THR A 76 -5.82 8.87 -4.47
CA THR A 76 -6.07 7.45 -4.64
C THR A 76 -6.10 7.08 -6.12
N GLN A 77 -4.92 6.80 -6.68
CA GLN A 77 -4.75 6.34 -8.05
C GLN A 77 -5.28 4.91 -8.19
N LYS A 78 -6.61 4.74 -8.23
CA LYS A 78 -7.26 3.55 -8.77
C LYS A 78 -8.36 3.98 -9.73
N SER A 79 -7.92 4.40 -10.91
CA SER A 79 -8.78 4.55 -12.06
C SER A 79 -9.47 3.21 -12.35
N VAL A 80 -10.80 3.25 -12.43
CA VAL A 80 -11.62 2.18 -13.01
C VAL A 80 -11.00 1.84 -14.36
N LYS A 81 -10.45 0.63 -14.47
CA LYS A 81 -10.00 0.13 -15.77
C LYS A 81 -11.26 -0.37 -16.46
N GLU A 82 -11.85 0.45 -17.32
CA GLU A 82 -12.86 -0.01 -18.28
C GLU A 82 -12.29 -1.24 -19.01
N ILE A 83 -13.04 -2.33 -18.99
CA ILE A 83 -12.76 -3.58 -19.72
C ILE A 83 -13.59 -3.54 -21.00
#